data_AF-A0A0C1DJV2-F1
#
_entry.id   AF-A0A0C1DJV2-F1
#
_cell.length_a   1.000
_cell.length_b   1.000
_cell.length_c   1.000
_cell.angle_alpha   90.00
_cell.angle_beta   90.00
_cell.angle_gamma   90.00
#
_symmetry.space_group_name_H-M   'P 1'
#
loop_
_entity.id
_entity.type
_entity.pdbx_description
1 polymer ?
#
loop_
_entity_poly.entity_id
_entity_poly.type
_entity_poly.pdbx_seq_one_letter_code
_entity_poly.pdbx_strand_id
1 'polypeptide(L)' 'MTTLTVNINDKKTEKAVKAVLDALGLNYSIDKPQTLEQYNADLDEGNAEIEKGNFISADQLKTEAGKW' A
#
# COMPACT_ATOMS: atom_id res chain seq x y z
N MET A 1 -2.53 14.36 2.48
CA MET A 1 -3.66 13.50 2.89
C MET A 1 -3.06 12.46 3.84
N THR A 2 -3.52 12.39 5.09
CA THR A 2 -2.87 11.54 6.11
C THR A 2 -3.62 10.22 6.23
N THR A 3 -2.93 9.09 6.04
CA THR A 3 -3.49 7.75 6.19
C THR A 3 -3.06 7.17 7.54
N LEU A 4 -4.01 6.65 8.31
CA LEU A 4 -3.76 5.97 9.58
C LEU A 4 -3.96 4.46 9.40
N THR A 5 -2.91 3.69 9.65
CA THR A 5 -2.97 2.22 9.66
C THR A 5 -3.18 1.73 11.09
N VAL A 6 -4.17 0.87 11.30
CA VAL A 6 -4.49 0.29 12.60
C VAL A 6 -4.54 -1.23 12.50
N ASN A 7 -3.96 -1.92 13.48
CA ASN A 7 -4.01 -3.37 13.56
C ASN A 7 -5.16 -3.79 14.49
N ILE A 8 -6.10 -4.60 13.99
CA ILE A 8 -7.28 -5.07 14.74
C ILE A 8 -7.25 -6.59 14.77
N ASN A 9 -7.03 -7.17 15.96
CA ASN A 9 -6.86 -8.62 16.13
C ASN A 9 -8.20 -9.37 16.35
N ASP A 10 -9.29 -8.67 16.62
CA ASP A 10 -10.60 -9.26 16.97
C ASP A 10 -11.69 -8.93 15.94
N LYS A 11 -12.41 -9.96 15.48
CA LYS A 11 -13.43 -9.84 14.41
C LYS A 11 -14.63 -8.98 14.81
N LYS A 12 -15.00 -8.95 16.10
CA LYS A 12 -16.12 -8.14 16.58
C LYS A 12 -15.75 -6.65 16.53
N THR A 13 -14.52 -6.34 16.95
CA THR A 13 -13.93 -5.00 16.89
C THR A 13 -13.80 -4.53 15.44
N GLU A 14 -13.32 -5.38 14.54
CA GLU A 14 -13.23 -5.09 13.11
C GLU A 14 -14.59 -4.69 12.52
N LYS A 15 -15.64 -5.47 12.82
CA LYS A 15 -17.00 -5.18 12.34
C LYS A 15 -17.55 -3.86 12.89
N ALA A 16 -17.29 -3.58 14.17
CA ALA A 16 -17.72 -2.33 14.80
C ALA A 16 -17.02 -1.12 14.18
N VAL A 17 -15.69 -1.20 13.97
CA VAL A 17 -14.91 -0.13 13.35
C VAL A 17 -15.37 0.12 11.92
N LYS A 18 -15.57 -0.93 11.11
CA LYS A 18 -16.13 -0.80 9.76
C LYS A 18 -17.47 -0.07 9.75
N ALA A 19 -18.40 -0.46 10.62
CA ALA A 19 -19.71 0.16 10.70
C ALA A 19 -19.65 1.66 11.05
N VAL A 20 -18.72 2.06 11.92
CA VAL A 20 -18.50 3.48 12.26
C VAL A 20 -17.91 4.23 11.07
N LEU A 21 -16.90 3.68 10.41
CA LEU A 21 -16.28 4.30 9.23
C LEU A 21 -17.30 4.50 8.10
N ASP A 22 -18.15 3.50 7.85
CA ASP A 22 -19.24 3.56 6.88
C ASP A 22 -20.27 4.65 7.24
N ALA A 23 -20.70 4.70 8.50
CA ALA A 23 -21.65 5.70 8.99
C ALA A 23 -21.10 7.14 8.89
N LEU A 24 -19.79 7.30 8.97
CA LEU A 24 -19.09 8.58 8.84
C LEU A 24 -18.73 8.91 7.38
N GLY A 25 -19.01 8.02 6.42
CA GLY A 25 -18.66 8.20 5.01
C GLY A 25 -17.15 8.26 4.76
N LEU A 26 -16.35 7.65 5.64
CA LEU A 26 -14.90 7.64 5.52
C LEU A 26 -14.44 6.51 4.60
N ASN A 27 -13.54 6.83 3.68
CA ASN A 27 -12.93 5.82 2.83
C ASN A 27 -11.91 5.00 3.64
N TYR A 28 -12.02 3.67 3.58
CA TYR A 28 -11.08 2.76 4.23
C TYR A 28 -10.75 1.58 3.32
N SER A 29 -9.62 0.94 3.57
CA SER A 29 -9.20 -0.26 2.85
C SER A 29 -8.64 -1.26 3.84
N ILE A 30 -8.92 -2.54 3.59
CA ILE A 30 -8.34 -3.63 4.37
C ILE A 30 -7.07 -4.02 3.65
N ASP A 31 -5.95 -3.93 4.34
CA ASP A 31 -4.69 -4.50 3.85
C ASP A 31 -4.88 -6.01 3.68
N LYS A 32 -4.83 -6.47 2.43
CA LYS A 32 -4.97 -7.89 2.11
C LYS A 32 -3.57 -8.45 1.93
N PRO A 33 -3.23 -9.57 2.58
CA PRO A 33 -1.97 -10.24 2.28
C PRO A 33 -1.94 -10.59 0.80
N GLN A 34 -0.83 -10.26 0.13
CA GLN A 34 -0.61 -10.65 -1.26
C GLN A 34 -0.62 -12.17 -1.38
N THR A 35 -1.25 -12.69 -2.44
CA THR A 35 -1.10 -14.10 -2.81
C THR A 35 0.30 -14.33 -3.39
N LEU A 36 0.77 -15.59 -3.40
CA LEU A 36 2.03 -15.95 -4.06
C LEU A 36 2.03 -15.57 -5.55
N GLU A 37 0.87 -15.69 -6.21
CA GLU A 37 0.71 -15.30 -7.61
C GLU A 37 0.86 -13.80 -7.80
N GLN A 38 0.28 -12.98 -6.90
CA GLN A 38 0.43 -11.53 -6.92
C GLN A 38 1.89 -11.14 -6.67
N TYR A 39 2.51 -11.70 -5.64
CA TYR A 39 3.92 -11.45 -5.34
C TYR A 39 4.84 -11.76 -6.52
N ASN A 40 4.64 -12.92 -7.17
CA ASN A 40 5.43 -13.29 -8.34
C ASN A 40 5.17 -12.37 -9.54
N ALA A 41 3.93 -11.92 -9.74
CA ALA A 41 3.60 -10.96 -10.80
C ALA A 41 4.24 -9.59 -10.56
N ASP A 42 4.21 -9.09 -9.32
CA ASP A 42 4.90 -7.84 -8.92
C ASP A 42 6.42 -7.95 -9.15
N LEU A 43 7.02 -9.11 -8.88
CA LEU A 43 8.44 -9.35 -9.15
C LEU A 43 8.76 -9.38 -10.66
N ASP A 44 7.91 -10.01 -11.48
CA ASP A 44 8.09 -10.08 -12.93
C ASP A 44 7.97 -8.69 -13.56
N GLU A 45 6.97 -7.91 -13.15
CA GLU A 45 6.80 -6.52 -13.58
C GLU A 45 8.01 -5.66 -13.19
N GLY A 46 8.43 -5.76 -11.92
CA GLY A 46 9.62 -5.06 -11.43
C GLY A 46 10.88 -5.42 -12.22
N ASN A 47 11.08 -6.71 -12.53
CA ASN A 47 12.23 -7.14 -13.34
C ASN A 47 12.17 -6.55 -14.76
N ALA A 48 10.99 -6.56 -15.39
CA ALA A 48 10.79 -5.98 -16.71
C ALA A 48 11.04 -4.46 -16.74
N GLU A 49 10.74 -3.73 -15.66
CA GLU A 49 11.05 -2.30 -15.52
C GLU A 49 12.56 -2.05 -15.40
N ILE A 50 13.28 -2.88 -14.63
CA ILE A 50 14.74 -2.81 -14.53
C ILE A 50 15.40 -3.07 -15.89
N GLU A 51 14.93 -4.07 -16.64
CA GLU A 51 15.43 -4.39 -17.99
C GLU A 51 15.20 -3.25 -18.99
N LYS A 52 14.09 -2.51 -18.84
CA LYS A 52 13.79 -1.32 -19.65
C LYS A 52 14.59 -0.08 -19.24
N GLY A 53 15.29 -0.12 -18.11
CA GLY A 53 15.98 1.03 -17.55
C GLY A 53 15.05 2.03 -16.85
N ASN A 54 13.82 1.63 -16.52
CA ASN A 54 12.82 2.44 -15.83
C ASN A 54 13.05 2.44 -14.32
N PHE A 55 14.22 2.89 -13.87
CA PHE A 55 14.54 3.03 -12.46
C PHE A 55 15.21 4.37 -12.20
N ILE A 56 15.08 4.86 -10.97
CA ILE A 56 15.79 6.04 -10.51
C ILE A 56 16.99 5.64 -9.65
N SER A 57 18.08 6.37 -9.77
CA SER A 57 19.22 6.21 -8.87
C SER A 57 18.89 6.72 -7.46
N ALA A 58 19.65 6.25 -6.47
CA ALA A 58 19.51 6.71 -5.09
C ALA A 58 19.70 8.24 -4.95
N ASP A 59 20.57 8.84 -5.76
CA ASP A 59 20.79 10.29 -5.78
C ASP A 59 19.59 11.05 -6.37
N GLN A 60 18.96 10.51 -7.42
CA GLN A 60 17.72 11.06 -7.96
C GLN A 60 16.57 10.95 -6.95
N LEU A 61 16.44 9.81 -6.26
CA LEU A 61 15.43 9.62 -5.22
C LEU A 61 15.58 10.66 -4.09
N LYS A 62 16.79 10.90 -3.59
CA LYS A 62 17.05 11.93 -2.57
C LYS A 62 16.69 13.33 -3.05
N THR A 63 16.96 13.62 -4.32
CA THR A 63 16.64 14.91 -4.94
C THR A 63 15.12 15.13 -5.05
N GLU A 64 14.38 14.10 -5.46
CA GLU A 64 12.91 14.17 -5.55
C GLU A 64 12.25 14.24 -4.16
N ALA A 65 12.72 13.45 -3.20
CA ALA A 65 12.18 13.46 -1.83
C ALA A 65 12.39 14.81 -1.11
N GLY A 66 13.46 15.55 -1.44
CA GLY A 66 13.71 16.88 -0.89
C GLY A 66 12.79 17.98 -1.45
N LYS A 67 11.94 17.68 -2.44
CA LYS A 67 10.97 18.64 -3.02
C LYS A 67 9.60 18.62 -2.29
N TRP A 68 9.40 17.68 -1.37
CA TRP A 68 8.14 17.43 -0.67
C TRP A 68 8.11 18.08 0.71
#